data_AF-A0A7X7Q482-F1
#
_entry.id   AF-A0A7X7Q482-F1
#
_cell.length_a   1.000
_cell.length_b   1.000
_cell.length_c   1.000
_cell.angle_alpha   90.00
_cell.angle_beta   90.00
_cell.angle_gamma   90.00
#
_symmetry.space_group_name_H-M   'P 1'
#
loop_
_entity.id
_entity.type
_entity.pdbx_description
1 polymer ?
#
loop_
_entity_poly.entity_id
_entity_poly.type
_entity_poly.pdbx_seq_one_letter_code
_entity_poly.pdbx_strand_id
1 'polypeptide(L)' 'MNTDKFTGMYLWEVKEALHNEGITNYSIVVTAPPRQTDREPDDYDRVISVDLNINPPRILVCKT' A
#
# COMPACT_ATOMS: atom_id res chain seq x y z
N MET A 1 7.73 6.75 12.48
CA MET A 1 8.26 6.44 11.14
C MET A 1 7.61 7.40 10.16
N ASN A 2 8.38 8.07 9.29
CA ASN A 2 7.79 8.95 8.29
C ASN A 2 7.21 8.10 7.15
N THR A 3 5.89 8.01 7.07
CA THR A 3 5.17 7.23 6.04
C THR A 3 4.97 8.00 4.74
N ASP A 4 5.13 9.33 4.76
CA ASP A 4 5.01 10.17 3.56
C ASP A 4 6.06 9.83 2.50
N LYS A 5 7.17 9.20 2.91
CA LYS A 5 8.21 8.70 2.00
C LYS A 5 7.69 7.64 1.02
N PHE A 6 6.58 6.97 1.34
CA PHE A 6 6.02 5.88 0.53
C PHE A 6 5.01 6.34 -0.50
N THR A 7 4.46 7.55 -0.36
CA THR A 7 3.47 8.06 -1.30
C THR A 7 4.07 8.20 -2.69
N GLY A 8 3.39 7.65 -3.69
CA GLY A 8 3.84 7.61 -5.08
C GLY A 8 4.78 6.46 -5.42
N MET A 9 5.29 5.69 -4.45
CA MET A 9 6.04 4.47 -4.72
C MET A 9 5.13 3.38 -5.29
N TYR A 10 5.73 2.40 -5.95
CA TYR A 10 5.05 1.16 -6.28
C TYR A 10 4.84 0.31 -5.03
N LEU A 11 3.77 -0.48 -5.02
CA LEU A 11 3.44 -1.34 -3.89
C LEU A 11 4.59 -2.30 -3.55
N TRP A 12 5.28 -2.87 -4.54
CA TRP A 12 6.42 -3.76 -4.28
C TRP A 12 7.57 -3.08 -3.51
N GLU A 13 7.88 -1.81 -3.81
CA GLU A 13 8.92 -1.03 -3.14
C GLU A 13 8.57 -0.85 -1.66
N VAL A 14 7.29 -0.58 -1.39
CA VAL A 14 6.78 -0.42 -0.02
C VAL A 14 6.75 -1.74 0.73
N LYS A 15 6.36 -2.85 0.08
CA LYS A 15 6.40 -4.18 0.67
C LYS A 15 7.82 -4.56 1.09
N GLU A 16 8.81 -4.31 0.24
CA GLU A 16 10.23 -4.57 0.54
C GLU A 16 10.72 -3.70 1.70
N ALA A 17 10.42 -2.40 1.68
CA ALA A 17 10.79 -1.50 2.76
C ALA A 17 10.17 -1.90 4.11
N LEU A 18 8.88 -2.24 4.14
CA LEU A 18 8.20 -2.69 5.35
C LEU A 18 8.77 -4.02 5.87
N HIS A 19 9.08 -4.96 4.97
CA HIS A 19 9.71 -6.22 5.33
C HIS A 19 11.10 -6.00 5.97
N ASN A 20 11.92 -5.11 5.41
CA ASN A 20 13.23 -4.77 5.96
C ASN A 20 13.14 -4.08 7.34
N GLU A 21 12.00 -3.43 7.62
CA GLU A 21 11.69 -2.84 8.93
C GLU A 21 10.98 -3.83 9.88
N GLY A 22 10.79 -5.10 9.47
CA GLY A 22 10.18 -6.16 10.28
C GLY A 22 8.65 -6.14 10.30
N ILE A 23 8.01 -5.33 9.46
CA ILE A 23 6.56 -5.19 9.38
C ILE A 23 6.05 -6.12 8.27
N THR A 24 5.54 -7.28 8.66
CA THR A 24 5.05 -8.31 7.73
C THR A 24 3.54 -8.51 7.76
N ASN A 25 2.85 -7.97 8.77
CA ASN A 25 1.40 -8.03 8.90
C ASN A 25 0.78 -6.67 8.61
N TYR A 26 0.17 -6.52 7.44
CA TYR A 26 -0.54 -5.30 7.02
C TYR A 26 -1.71 -5.65 6.09
N SER A 27 -2.66 -4.72 5.98
CA SER A 27 -3.78 -4.79 5.05
C SER A 27 -3.55 -3.88 3.85
N ILE A 28 -3.94 -4.32 2.66
CA ILE A 28 -3.89 -3.49 1.45
C ILE A 28 -5.33 -3.14 1.07
N VAL A 29 -5.58 -1.84 0.87
CA VAL A 29 -6.86 -1.34 0.41
C VAL A 29 -6.66 -0.74 -0.98
N VAL A 30 -7.33 -1.32 -1.96
CA VAL A 30 -7.28 -0.86 -3.35
C VAL A 30 -8.41 0.14 -3.60
N THR A 31 -8.04 1.32 -4.05
CA THR A 31 -8.97 2.29 -4.63
C THR A 31 -8.91 2.15 -6.15
N ALA A 32 -10.07 2.06 -6.79
CA ALA A 32 -10.19 1.91 -8.22
C ALA A 32 -11.35 2.77 -8.74
N PRO A 33 -11.33 3.20 -10.00
CA PRO A 33 -12.47 3.84 -10.66
C PRO A 33 -13.75 2.98 -10.53
N PRO A 34 -14.95 3.60 -10.53
CA PRO A 34 -16.22 2.89 -10.31
C PRO A 34 -16.51 1.72 -11.26
N ARG A 35 -15.85 1.70 -12.43
CA ARG A 35 -16.04 0.68 -13.48
C ARG A 35 -15.08 -0.50 -13.37
N GLN A 36 -14.06 -0.43 -12.51
CA GLN A 36 -13.15 -1.54 -12.25
C GLN A 36 -13.73 -2.39 -11.11
N THR A 37 -14.19 -3.59 -11.47
CA THR A 37 -14.73 -4.57 -10.53
C THR A 37 -13.65 -5.42 -9.88
N ASP A 38 -12.50 -5.57 -10.56
CA ASP A 38 -11.34 -6.27 -10.01
C ASP A 38 -10.58 -5.36 -9.05
N ARG A 39 -10.58 -5.76 -7.77
CA ARG A 39 -9.97 -5.05 -6.65
C ARG A 39 -8.78 -5.79 -6.06
N GLU A 40 -8.24 -6.77 -6.78
CA GLU A 40 -6.98 -7.38 -6.35
C GLU A 40 -5.85 -6.35 -6.47
N PRO A 41 -5.00 -6.23 -5.42
CA PRO A 41 -3.86 -5.34 -5.43
C PRO A 41 -2.77 -5.86 -6.36
N ASP A 42 -2.20 -4.97 -7.16
CA ASP A 42 -1.06 -5.25 -8.03
C ASP A 42 0.21 -4.61 -7.46
N ASP A 43 1.36 -5.28 -7.64
CA ASP A 43 2.66 -4.77 -7.19
C ASP A 43 3.06 -3.45 -7.86
N TYR A 44 2.53 -3.19 -9.07
CA TYR A 44 2.71 -1.95 -9.81
C TYR A 44 1.67 -0.88 -9.47
N ASP A 45 0.73 -1.14 -8.56
CA ASP A 45 -0.18 -0.10 -8.08
C ASP A 45 0.60 0.97 -7.30
N ARG A 46 0.14 2.21 -7.44
CA ARG A 46 0.76 3.36 -6.77
C ARG A 46 0.22 3.53 -5.37
N VAL A 47 1.12 3.63 -4.40
CA VAL A 47 0.76 3.86 -2.99
C VAL A 47 0.31 5.32 -2.82
N ILE A 48 -0.88 5.50 -2.26
CA ILE A 48 -1.43 6.80 -1.91
C ILE A 48 -0.98 7.18 -0.50
N SER A 49 -1.11 6.25 0.45
CA SER A 49 -0.78 6.48 1.86
C SER A 49 -0.48 5.18 2.58
N VAL A 50 0.39 5.24 3.59
CA VAL A 50 0.65 4.16 4.53
C VAL A 50 0.32 4.63 5.93
N ASP A 51 -0.53 3.90 6.64
CA ASP A 51 -0.85 4.14 8.05
C ASP A 51 -0.35 2.98 8.91
N LEU A 52 0.67 3.26 9.72
CA LEU A 52 1.29 2.29 10.63
C LEU A 52 0.73 2.36 12.05
N ASN A 53 -0.14 3.33 12.35
CA ASN A 53 -0.68 3.53 13.70
C ASN A 53 -1.90 2.65 13.98
N ILE A 54 -2.47 2.02 12.95
CA ILE A 54 -3.56 1.07 13.07
C ILE A 54 -3.05 -0.38 13.07
N ASN A 55 -3.85 -1.30 13.64
CA ASN A 55 -3.50 -2.71 13.74
C ASN A 55 -4.56 -3.59 13.04
N PRO A 56 -4.22 -4.31 11.95
CA PRO A 56 -2.92 -4.26 11.29
C PRO A 56 -2.70 -2.92 10.57
N PRO A 57 -1.43 -2.51 10.34
CA PRO A 57 -1.08 -1.41 9.45
C PRO A 57 -1.80 -1.49 8.12
N ARG A 58 -1.97 -0.36 7.44
CA ARG A 58 -2.71 -0.30 6.18
C ARG A 58 -1.96 0.45 5.11
N ILE A 59 -1.99 -0.11 3.91
CA ILE A 59 -1.46 0.49 2.69
C ILE A 59 -2.65 0.79 1.78
N LEU A 60 -2.83 2.06 1.42
CA LEU A 60 -3.83 2.48 0.46
C LEU A 60 -3.15 2.61 -0.90
N VAL A 61 -3.69 1.94 -1.91
CA VAL A 61 -3.17 1.99 -3.28
C VAL A 61 -4.22 2.50 -4.28
N CYS A 62 -3.76 3.11 -5.35
CA CYS A 62 -4.56 3.44 -6.53
C CYS A 62 -4.26 2.43 -7.62
N LYS A 63 -5.30 1.77 -8.13
CA LYS A 63 -5.17 0.96 -9.34
C LYS A 63 -4.93 1.87 -10.53
N THR A 64 -3.87 1.59 -11.28
CA THR A 64 -3.46 2.37 -12.46
C THR A 64 -4.16 1.90 -13.73
#